data_AF-A0A1Y3WBG8-F1
#
_entry.id   AF-A0A1Y3WBG8-F1
#
_cell.length_a   1.000
_cell.length_b   1.000
_cell.length_c   1.000
_cell.angle_alpha   90.00
_cell.angle_beta   90.00
_cell.angle_gamma   90.00
#
_symmetry.space_group_name_H-M   'P 1'
#
loop_
_entity.id
_entity.type
_entity.pdbx_description
1 polymer ?
#
loop_
_entity_poly.entity_id
_entity_poly.type
_entity_poly.pdbx_seq_one_letter_code
_entity_poly.pdbx_strand_id
1 'polypeptide(L)'
;MDTETMIRELKRVEDQHKHNKVFTSQLDVAQMAHDTRKRLEELKPYEDIGLDPEQIVELKERDTAKMCKQSIFDHDSITCACGSDMDKDVEFMFCPWCGQRLKKWEE
;
A
#
# COMPACT_ATOMS: atom_id res chain seq x y z
N MET A 1 4.40 -1.30 -19.46
CA MET A 1 3.38 -2.22 -19.99
C MET A 1 2.28 -2.23 -18.96
N ASP A 2 1.10 -1.75 -19.33
CA ASP A 2 -0.07 -1.69 -18.46
C ASP A 2 -0.64 -3.09 -18.20
N THR A 3 -1.40 -3.24 -17.11
CA THR A 3 -1.94 -4.52 -16.64
C THR A 3 -2.97 -5.12 -17.60
N GLU A 4 -3.71 -4.30 -18.33
CA GLU A 4 -4.58 -4.75 -19.44
C GLU A 4 -3.75 -5.43 -20.54
N THR A 5 -2.64 -4.81 -20.94
CA THR A 5 -1.70 -5.40 -21.90
C THR A 5 -1.12 -6.72 -21.37
N MET A 6 -0.75 -6.80 -20.08
CA MET A 6 -0.25 -8.05 -19.49
C MET A 6 -1.31 -9.17 -19.49
N ILE A 7 -2.56 -8.85 -19.09
CA ILE A 7 -3.69 -9.79 -19.12
C ILE A 7 -3.93 -10.30 -20.55
N ARG A 8 -3.87 -9.41 -21.55
CA ARG A 8 -4.06 -9.79 -22.96
C ARG A 8 -2.97 -10.73 -23.47
N GLU A 9 -1.70 -10.47 -23.15
CA GLU A 9 -0.62 -11.36 -23.56
C GLU A 9 -0.71 -12.72 -22.86
N LEU A 10 -1.10 -12.77 -21.58
CA LEU A 10 -1.30 -14.04 -20.87
C LEU A 10 -2.43 -14.87 -21.48
N LYS A 11 -3.55 -14.25 -21.91
CA LYS A 11 -4.61 -14.93 -22.68
C LYS A 11 -4.05 -15.55 -23.96
N ARG A 12 -3.18 -14.85 -24.67
CA ARG A 12 -2.53 -15.38 -25.89
C ARG A 12 -1.64 -16.58 -25.59
N VAL A 13 -0.86 -16.52 -24.51
CA VAL A 13 0.01 -17.63 -24.08
C VAL A 13 -0.82 -18.84 -23.68
N GLU A 14 -1.91 -18.65 -22.93
CA GLU A 14 -2.86 -19.72 -22.58
C GLU A 14 -3.39 -20.41 -23.85
N ASP A 15 -3.85 -19.63 -24.83
CA ASP A 15 -4.37 -20.13 -26.10
C ASP A 15 -3.34 -20.85 -26.97
N GLN A 16 -2.10 -20.36 -26.98
CA GLN A 16 -1.01 -20.93 -27.77
C GLN A 16 -0.57 -22.29 -27.22
N HIS A 17 -0.62 -22.45 -25.90
CA HIS A 17 -0.10 -23.63 -25.21
C HIS A 17 -1.19 -24.61 -24.74
N LYS A 18 -2.48 -24.33 -24.94
CA LYS A 18 -3.61 -25.18 -24.49
C LYS A 18 -3.61 -26.63 -24.96
N HIS A 19 -2.89 -26.94 -26.04
CA HIS A 19 -2.78 -28.29 -26.59
C HIS A 19 -1.41 -28.93 -26.35
N ASN A 20 -0.52 -28.25 -25.63
CA ASN A 20 0.77 -28.79 -25.25
C ASN A 20 0.54 -29.85 -24.17
N LYS A 21 0.39 -31.11 -24.59
CA LYS A 21 0.32 -32.25 -23.68
C LYS A 21 1.71 -32.47 -23.10
N VAL A 22 1.95 -31.98 -21.90
CA VAL A 22 3.19 -32.25 -21.18
C VAL A 22 3.09 -33.65 -20.60
N PHE A 23 3.81 -34.60 -21.20
CA PHE A 23 3.82 -36.01 -20.82
C PHE A 23 4.63 -36.29 -19.54
N THR A 24 5.36 -35.29 -19.06
CA THR A 24 6.22 -35.37 -17.89
C THR A 24 5.82 -34.29 -16.87
N SER A 25 6.32 -34.38 -15.64
CA SER A 25 6.13 -33.42 -14.54
C SER A 25 6.72 -32.01 -14.82
N GLN A 26 6.76 -31.60 -16.07
CA GLN A 26 7.14 -30.28 -16.54
C GLN A 26 5.97 -29.30 -16.38
N LEU A 27 6.31 -28.05 -16.10
CA LEU A 27 5.38 -26.95 -15.87
C LEU A 27 4.39 -26.80 -17.05
N ASP A 28 3.10 -26.91 -16.76
CA ASP A 28 2.03 -26.60 -17.71
C ASP A 28 1.96 -25.07 -17.91
N VAL A 29 2.50 -24.61 -19.03
CA VAL A 29 2.57 -23.18 -19.40
C VAL A 29 1.18 -22.58 -19.54
N ALA A 30 0.20 -23.32 -20.04
CA ALA A 30 -1.17 -22.82 -20.17
C ALA A 30 -1.80 -22.64 -18.78
N GLN A 31 -1.61 -23.60 -17.88
CA GLN A 31 -2.08 -23.51 -16.50
C GLN A 31 -1.41 -22.35 -15.75
N MET A 32 -0.09 -22.18 -15.87
CA MET A 32 0.62 -21.07 -15.24
C MET A 32 0.17 -19.71 -15.79
N ALA A 33 -0.04 -19.60 -17.10
CA ALA A 33 -0.52 -18.36 -17.72
C ALA A 33 -1.93 -18.02 -17.24
N HIS A 34 -2.81 -19.02 -17.18
CA HIS A 34 -4.16 -18.89 -16.62
C HIS A 34 -4.13 -18.42 -15.16
N ASP A 35 -3.33 -19.06 -14.31
CA ASP A 35 -3.27 -18.73 -12.87
C ASP A 35 -2.68 -17.34 -12.64
N THR A 36 -1.66 -16.96 -13.41
CA THR A 36 -1.06 -15.62 -13.36
C THR A 36 -2.06 -14.57 -13.85
N ARG A 37 -2.78 -14.83 -14.93
CA ARG A 37 -3.82 -13.95 -15.47
C ARG A 37 -4.91 -13.69 -14.43
N LYS A 38 -5.40 -14.75 -13.80
CA LYS A 38 -6.47 -14.65 -12.80
C LYS A 38 -6.05 -13.79 -11.61
N ARG A 39 -4.80 -13.96 -11.12
CA ARG A 39 -4.24 -13.11 -10.05
C ARG A 39 -4.13 -11.64 -10.47
N LEU A 40 -3.72 -11.35 -11.71
CA LEU A 40 -3.68 -9.98 -12.22
C LEU A 40 -5.09 -9.38 -12.34
N GLU A 41 -6.09 -10.15 -12.75
CA GLU A 41 -7.49 -9.71 -12.76
C GLU A 41 -8.01 -9.39 -11.35
N GLU A 42 -7.61 -10.17 -10.34
CA GLU A 42 -7.92 -9.92 -8.92
C GLU A 42 -7.16 -8.70 -8.34
N LEU A 43 -5.97 -8.41 -8.86
CA LEU A 43 -5.14 -7.27 -8.44
C LEU A 43 -5.50 -5.96 -9.15
N LYS A 44 -6.06 -6.04 -10.36
CA LYS A 44 -6.46 -4.89 -11.17
C LYS A 44 -7.29 -3.84 -10.40
N PRO A 45 -8.26 -4.20 -9.53
CA PRO A 45 -8.98 -3.22 -8.72
C PRO A 45 -8.11 -2.41 -7.76
N TYR A 46 -6.95 -2.95 -7.33
CA TYR A 46 -6.03 -2.27 -6.42
C TYR A 46 -5.08 -1.31 -7.16
N GLU A 47 -4.98 -1.40 -8.49
CA GLU A 47 -4.24 -0.42 -9.29
C GLU A 47 -5.00 0.90 -9.41
N ASP A 48 -6.32 0.84 -9.30
CA ASP A 48 -7.22 1.97 -9.49
C ASP A 48 -8.01 2.26 -8.20
N ILE A 49 -7.26 2.57 -7.14
CA ILE A 49 -7.80 3.08 -5.87
C ILE A 49 -8.43 4.48 -6.02
N GLY A 50 -8.42 5.05 -7.23
CA GLY A 50 -8.93 6.39 -7.53
C GLY A 50 -8.13 7.50 -6.85
N LEU A 51 -6.91 7.21 -6.42
CA LEU A 51 -6.00 8.16 -5.81
C LEU A 51 -4.95 8.61 -6.83
N ASP A 52 -4.82 9.91 -6.97
CA ASP A 52 -3.71 10.52 -7.69
C ASP A 52 -2.37 10.12 -7.02
N PRO A 53 -1.29 9.89 -7.78
CA PRO A 53 0.07 9.85 -7.24
C PRO A 53 0.36 10.86 -6.12
N GLU A 54 -0.13 12.11 -6.22
CA GLU A 54 0.04 13.13 -5.18
C GLU A 54 -0.66 12.73 -3.86
N GLN A 55 -1.89 12.21 -3.93
CA GLN A 55 -2.63 11.74 -2.77
C GLN A 55 -1.98 10.50 -2.12
N ILE A 56 -1.36 9.63 -2.91
CA ILE A 56 -0.59 8.49 -2.38
C ILE A 56 0.63 8.99 -1.60
N VAL A 57 1.31 10.03 -2.09
CA VAL A 57 2.43 10.66 -1.37
C VAL A 57 1.95 11.29 -0.07
N GLU A 58 0.83 12.02 -0.07
CA GLU A 58 0.25 12.60 1.15
C GLU A 58 -0.08 11.54 2.20
N LEU A 59 -0.69 10.43 1.79
CA LEU A 59 -0.97 9.30 2.69
C LEU A 59 0.31 8.71 3.28
N LYS A 60 1.33 8.53 2.44
CA LYS A 60 2.64 8.03 2.87
C LYS A 60 3.32 8.99 3.86
N GLU A 61 3.23 10.29 3.62
CA GLU A 61 3.78 11.31 4.52
C GLU A 61 3.04 11.38 5.86
N ARG A 62 1.71 11.23 5.85
CA ARG A 62 0.88 11.15 7.06
C ARG A 62 1.22 9.91 7.89
N ASP A 63 1.44 8.77 7.23
CA ASP A 63 1.74 7.50 7.90
C ASP A 63 3.22 7.38 8.31
N THR A 64 4.10 8.24 7.80
CA THR A 64 5.48 8.36 8.27
C THR A 64 5.50 8.96 9.66
N ALA A 65 5.99 8.22 10.66
CA ALA A 65 5.99 8.68 12.05
C ALA A 65 6.87 9.93 12.23
N LYS A 66 6.28 11.01 12.74
CA LYS A 66 6.98 12.27 13.04
C LYS A 66 7.14 12.44 14.54
N MET A 67 8.30 12.98 14.98
CA MET A 67 8.46 13.38 16.37
C MET A 67 7.57 14.59 16.65
N CYS A 68 6.77 14.49 17.71
CA CYS A 68 6.10 15.66 18.27
C CYS A 68 7.13 16.60 18.90
N LYS A 69 6.78 17.87 19.04
CA LYS A 69 7.58 18.82 19.82
C LYS A 69 6.99 18.93 21.21
N GLN A 70 7.80 19.26 22.20
CA GLN A 70 7.26 19.65 23.51
C GLN A 70 6.52 20.99 23.38
N SER A 71 5.37 21.11 24.03
CA SER A 71 4.65 22.39 24.06
C SER A 71 5.44 23.42 24.86
N ILE A 72 5.37 24.67 24.41
CA ILE A 72 6.04 25.81 25.06
C ILE A 72 5.24 26.28 26.29
N PHE A 73 3.93 26.00 26.30
CA PHE A 73 3.00 26.46 27.33
C PHE A 73 2.78 25.44 28.44
N ASP A 74 2.95 24.15 28.12
CA ASP A 74 2.73 23.05 29.05
C ASP A 74 3.78 21.96 28.85
N HIS A 75 4.57 21.71 29.90
CA HIS A 75 5.64 20.72 29.86
C HIS A 75 5.10 19.29 29.74
N ASP A 76 3.85 19.05 30.13
CA ASP A 76 3.18 17.74 30.10
C ASP A 76 2.43 17.51 28.78
N SER A 77 2.48 18.49 27.88
CA SER A 77 1.89 18.41 26.54
C SER A 77 2.92 18.31 25.42
N ILE A 78 2.52 17.67 24.32
CA ILE A 78 3.24 17.61 23.04
C ILE A 78 2.41 18.24 21.93
N THR A 79 3.08 18.95 21.04
CA THR A 79 2.47 19.59 19.88
C THR A 79 2.73 18.73 18.63
N CYS A 80 1.66 18.35 17.94
CA CYS A 80 1.72 17.72 16.62
C CYS A 80 2.25 18.70 15.55
N ALA A 81 2.72 18.19 14.42
CA ALA A 81 3.08 19.02 13.26
C ALA A 81 1.93 19.90 12.74
N CYS A 82 0.67 19.52 12.99
CA CYS A 82 -0.50 20.35 12.66
C CYS A 82 -0.74 21.52 13.64
N GLY A 83 0.02 21.60 14.75
CA GLY A 83 -0.11 22.64 15.77
C GLY A 83 -1.08 22.31 16.91
N SER A 84 -1.73 21.13 16.89
CA SER A 84 -2.58 20.68 18.00
C SER A 84 -1.75 20.11 19.15
N ASP A 85 -2.12 20.46 20.38
CA ASP A 85 -1.50 19.96 21.62
C ASP A 85 -2.19 18.69 22.12
N MET A 86 -1.42 17.75 22.67
CA MET A 86 -1.86 16.47 23.22
C MET A 86 -1.14 16.19 24.53
N ASP A 87 -1.82 15.53 25.44
CA ASP A 87 -1.21 15.04 26.67
C ASP A 87 -0.12 14.00 26.36
N LYS A 88 1.07 14.15 26.95
CA LYS A 88 2.19 13.20 26.81
C LYS A 88 1.89 11.83 27.40
N ASP A 89 1.07 11.80 28.45
CA ASP A 89 0.77 10.58 29.22
C ASP A 89 -0.16 9.62 28.48
N VAL A 90 -0.77 10.07 27.38
CA VAL A 90 -1.66 9.25 26.58
C VAL A 90 -0.87 8.68 25.40
N GLU A 91 -0.86 7.34 25.29
CA GLU A 91 -0.17 6.62 24.22
C GLU A 91 -0.86 6.75 22.85
N PHE A 92 -0.99 7.97 22.33
CA PHE A 92 -1.51 8.21 20.99
C PHE A 92 -0.51 7.72 19.94
N MET A 93 -0.92 6.75 19.13
CA MET A 93 -0.17 6.36 17.92
C MET A 93 -0.39 7.32 16.76
N PHE A 94 -1.50 8.06 16.76
CA PHE A 94 -1.90 9.01 15.74
C PHE A 94 -2.47 10.27 16.38
N CYS A 95 -2.22 11.42 15.75
CA CYS A 95 -2.83 12.69 16.12
C CYS A 95 -4.36 12.62 15.94
N PRO A 96 -5.16 12.87 16.99
CA PRO A 96 -6.63 12.80 16.91
C PRO A 96 -7.25 13.79 15.92
N TRP A 97 -6.60 14.92 15.63
CA TRP A 97 -7.17 15.96 14.77
C TRP A 97 -6.80 15.80 13.30
N CYS A 98 -5.57 15.41 12.98
CA CYS A 98 -5.08 15.35 11.59
C CYS A 98 -4.66 13.94 11.13
N GLY A 99 -4.72 12.94 12.01
CA GLY A 99 -4.35 11.56 11.67
C GLY A 99 -2.86 11.32 11.39
N GLN A 100 -1.98 12.29 11.67
CA GLN A 100 -0.53 12.13 11.52
C GLN A 100 -0.03 11.04 12.48
N ARG A 101 0.75 10.09 11.97
CA ARG A 101 1.39 9.07 12.82
C ARG A 101 2.45 9.71 13.71
N LEU A 102 2.38 9.40 15.00
CA LEU A 102 3.26 9.96 16.02
C LEU A 102 4.39 8.98 16.33
N LYS A 103 5.61 9.49 16.49
CA LYS A 103 6.72 8.72 17.06
C LYS A 103 6.68 8.89 18.57
N LYS A 104 6.65 7.78 19.33
CA LYS A 104 6.77 7.82 20.79
C LYS A 104 8.04 8.61 21.15
N TRP A 105 7.93 9.46 22.16
CA TRP A 105 9.09 10.08 22.76
C TRP A 105 9.87 8.97 23.47
N GLU A 106 11.10 8.73 23.04
CA GLU A 106 12.04 7.92 23.82
C GLU A 106 12.67 8.87 24.84
N GLU A 107 12.64 8.50 26.12
CA GLU A 107 13.27 9.26 27.22
C GLU A 107 14.78 9.44 27.01
#